data_AF-A0A010SRB2-F1
#
_entry.id   AF-A0A010SRB2-F1
#
_cell.length_a   1.000
_cell.length_b   1.000
_cell.length_c   1.000
_cell.angle_alpha   90.00
_cell.angle_beta   90.00
_cell.angle_gamma   90.00
#
_symmetry.space_group_name_H-M   'P 1'
#
loop_
_entity.id
_entity.type
_entity.pdbx_description
1 polymer ?
#
loop_
_entity_poly.entity_id
_entity_poly.type
_entity_poly.pdbx_seq_one_letter_code
_entity_poly.pdbx_strand_id
1 'polypeptide(L)'
;MNNPSSRIFFLIPYFGRWPFWMPFFLESCRRSEFTEAFSTPGGHIKWHDGTDDFPLRWYWREGCLTNDRDGDRSFPYFHFYCWKRNEWSRMAEPDPEYVKDLAAKPAWIIDATGFIGDES
;
A
#
# COMPACT_ATOMS: atom_id res chain seq x y z
N MET A 1 0.38 -20.23 -19.51
CA MET A 1 -0.05 -20.78 -18.21
C MET A 1 0.56 -19.89 -17.15
N ASN A 2 -0.24 -18.95 -16.63
CA ASN A 2 0.19 -17.88 -15.72
C ASN A 2 0.35 -18.45 -14.32
N ASN A 3 1.45 -18.10 -13.65
CA ASN A 3 1.70 -18.43 -12.25
C ASN A 3 1.41 -17.17 -11.42
N PRO A 4 0.25 -17.01 -10.75
CA PRO A 4 -0.03 -15.83 -9.96
C PRO A 4 0.39 -16.10 -8.52
N SER A 5 1.69 -16.02 -8.24
CA SER A 5 2.12 -15.99 -6.85
C SER A 5 3.47 -15.31 -6.68
N SER A 6 3.40 -13.98 -6.63
CA SER A 6 4.41 -13.16 -5.96
C SER A 6 3.69 -12.15 -5.08
N ARG A 7 3.08 -12.63 -3.98
CA ARG A 7 2.59 -11.76 -2.91
C ARG A 7 3.76 -11.50 -1.97
N ILE A 8 4.42 -10.35 -2.11
CA ILE A 8 5.38 -9.88 -1.11
C ILE A 8 4.77 -8.66 -0.43
N PHE A 9 4.30 -8.87 0.80
CA PHE A 9 3.73 -7.86 1.69
C PHE A 9 4.81 -7.47 2.71
N PHE A 10 5.36 -6.25 2.61
CA PHE A 10 6.23 -5.67 3.64
C PHE A 10 5.49 -4.55 4.37
N LEU A 11 4.80 -4.89 5.46
CA LEU A 11 4.38 -3.93 6.47
C LEU A 11 5.46 -3.89 7.55
N ILE A 12 6.30 -2.85 7.56
CA ILE A 12 7.30 -2.65 8.62
C ILE A 12 6.95 -1.37 9.38
N PRO A 13 6.27 -1.47 10.54
CA PRO A 13 6.37 -0.45 11.55
C PRO A 13 7.70 -0.66 12.29
N TYR A 14 8.68 0.19 12.00
CA TYR A 14 9.89 0.49 12.77
C TYR A 14 10.72 -0.71 13.29
N PHE A 15 11.81 -1.04 12.60
CA PHE A 15 12.85 -1.88 13.21
C PHE A 15 13.55 -1.09 14.34
N GLY A 16 13.46 -1.61 15.57
CA GLY A 16 14.40 -1.32 16.63
C GLY A 16 15.76 -1.96 16.31
N ARG A 17 16.26 -2.87 17.16
CA ARG A 17 17.47 -3.64 16.83
C ARG A 17 17.22 -4.55 15.63
N TRP A 18 18.13 -4.53 14.66
CA TRP A 18 17.96 -5.26 13.40
C TRP A 18 17.97 -6.77 13.63
N PRO A 19 17.03 -7.54 13.04
CA PRO A 19 17.05 -8.99 13.12
C PRO A 19 18.31 -9.59 12.48
N PHE A 20 18.76 -10.76 12.97
CA PHE A 20 19.98 -11.41 12.48
C PHE A 20 19.96 -11.73 10.98
N TRP A 21 18.76 -11.85 10.40
CA TRP A 21 18.57 -12.12 8.98
C TRP A 21 18.67 -10.88 8.08
N MET A 22 18.71 -9.67 8.65
CA MET A 22 18.58 -8.47 7.82
C MET A 22 19.73 -8.21 6.84
N PRO A 23 21.00 -8.54 7.13
CA PRO A 23 22.05 -8.49 6.11
C PRO A 23 21.74 -9.37 4.87
N PHE A 24 21.11 -10.53 5.06
CA PHE A 24 20.70 -11.41 3.97
C PHE A 24 19.54 -10.81 3.16
N PHE A 25 18.58 -10.18 3.85
CA PHE A 25 17.50 -9.45 3.21
C PHE A 25 18.03 -8.29 2.35
N LEU A 26 18.93 -7.45 2.88
CA LEU A 26 19.53 -6.34 2.12
C LEU A 26 20.32 -6.82 0.89
N GLU A 27 21.09 -7.90 1.00
CA GLU A 27 21.82 -8.46 -0.15
C GLU A 27 20.85 -9.06 -1.18
N SER A 28 19.72 -9.65 -0.74
CA SER A 28 18.64 -10.04 -1.66
C SER A 28 18.04 -8.81 -2.36
N CYS A 29 17.86 -7.70 -1.64
CA CYS A 29 17.36 -6.45 -2.22
C CYS A 29 18.31 -5.80 -3.22
N ARG A 30 19.61 -5.99 -3.03
CA ARG A 30 20.64 -5.48 -3.94
C ARG A 30 20.69 -6.26 -5.27
N ARG A 31 20.18 -7.50 -5.29
CA ARG A 31 20.18 -8.41 -6.44
C ARG A 31 18.83 -8.52 -7.14
N SER A 32 17.75 -8.24 -6.42
CA SER A 32 16.44 -8.04 -7.00
C SER A 32 16.39 -6.63 -7.58
N GLU A 33 15.92 -6.47 -8.81
CA GLU A 33 15.55 -5.15 -9.33
C GLU A 33 14.34 -4.66 -8.53
N PHE A 34 14.58 -3.97 -7.41
CA PHE A 34 13.56 -3.21 -6.71
C PHE A 34 13.22 -1.98 -7.57
N THR A 35 12.55 -2.20 -8.71
CA THR A 35 11.87 -1.14 -9.41
C THR A 35 10.78 -0.64 -8.47
N GLU A 36 10.84 0.65 -8.11
CA GLU A 36 9.76 1.30 -7.38
C GLU A 36 8.46 1.04 -8.15
N ALA A 37 7.52 0.32 -7.53
CA ALA A 37 6.32 -0.16 -8.20
C ALA A 37 5.21 0.90 -8.22
N PHE A 38 5.59 2.19 -8.18
CA PHE A 38 4.67 3.32 -8.04
C PHE A 38 3.79 3.14 -6.79
N SER A 39 4.42 2.72 -5.70
CA SER A 39 3.71 2.36 -4.47
C SER A 39 3.53 3.55 -3.54
N THR A 40 4.08 4.73 -3.88
CA THR A 40 3.99 5.95 -3.06
C THR A 40 3.34 7.11 -3.85
N PRO A 41 2.02 7.07 -4.08
CA PRO A 41 1.37 8.12 -4.86
C PRO A 41 1.46 9.49 -4.16
N GLY A 42 1.69 10.56 -4.92
CA GLY A 42 1.93 11.90 -4.39
C GLY A 42 3.35 12.16 -3.90
N GLY A 43 4.27 11.21 -4.09
CA GLY A 43 5.70 11.37 -3.80
C GLY A 43 6.44 12.19 -4.86
N HIS A 44 7.78 12.18 -4.80
CA HIS A 44 8.63 12.88 -5.79
C HIS A 44 8.69 12.16 -7.14
N ILE A 45 8.31 10.88 -7.19
CA ILE A 45 8.32 10.08 -8.42
C ILE A 45 6.96 10.25 -9.09
N LYS A 46 6.99 10.64 -10.38
CA LYS A 46 5.80 10.69 -11.25
C LYS A 46 5.11 9.33 -11.26
N TRP A 47 3.83 9.32 -11.55
CA TRP A 47 3.10 8.08 -11.80
C TRP A 47 3.69 7.31 -12.99
N HIS A 48 3.31 6.04 -13.16
CA HIS A 48 3.92 5.18 -14.18
C HIS A 48 3.59 5.59 -15.62
N ASP A 49 2.57 6.44 -15.79
CA ASP A 49 2.25 7.13 -17.04
C ASP A 49 3.06 8.42 -17.25
N GLY A 50 3.94 8.78 -16.31
CA GLY A 50 4.80 9.98 -16.34
C GLY A 50 4.14 11.26 -15.85
N THR A 51 2.90 11.20 -15.34
CA THR A 51 2.14 12.36 -14.85
C THR A 51 2.28 12.54 -13.33
N ASP A 52 1.84 13.68 -12.82
CA ASP A 52 1.64 13.91 -11.38
C ASP A 52 0.17 13.63 -10.96
N ASP A 53 -0.57 12.91 -11.80
CA ASP A 53 -1.98 12.58 -11.61
C ASP A 53 -2.10 11.21 -10.94
N PHE A 54 -2.01 11.24 -9.61
CA PHE A 54 -1.93 10.06 -8.77
C PHE A 54 -3.32 9.47 -8.45
N PRO A 55 -3.44 8.14 -8.25
CA PRO A 55 -4.71 7.54 -7.85
C PRO A 55 -5.17 8.05 -6.49
N LEU A 56 -6.44 8.42 -6.38
CA LEU A 56 -7.03 9.02 -5.19
C LEU A 56 -7.73 7.98 -4.32
N ARG A 57 -8.17 6.87 -4.93
CA ARG A 57 -8.84 5.76 -4.25
C ARG A 57 -8.16 4.45 -4.56
N TRP A 58 -8.00 3.65 -3.51
CA TRP A 58 -7.41 2.34 -3.58
C TRP A 58 -8.37 1.30 -3.04
N TYR A 59 -8.41 0.16 -3.70
CA TYR A 59 -9.33 -0.93 -3.40
C TYR A 59 -8.53 -2.14 -2.96
N TRP A 60 -8.84 -2.65 -1.78
CA TRP A 60 -8.41 -3.97 -1.38
C TRP A 60 -9.60 -4.91 -1.51
N ARG A 61 -9.48 -5.95 -2.33
CA ARG A 61 -10.52 -6.95 -2.56
C ARG A 61 -9.88 -8.34 -2.65
N GLU A 62 -10.21 -9.21 -1.71
CA GLU A 62 -9.79 -10.63 -1.69
C GLU A 62 -8.28 -10.86 -1.82
N GLY A 63 -7.46 -9.96 -1.27
CA GLY A 63 -6.00 -10.05 -1.40
C GLY A 63 -5.42 -9.37 -2.63
N CYS A 64 -6.23 -8.68 -3.43
CA CYS A 64 -5.83 -7.89 -4.57
C CYS A 64 -5.94 -6.40 -4.24
N LEU A 65 -4.88 -5.64 -4.55
CA LEU A 65 -4.84 -4.19 -4.38
C LEU A 65 -4.85 -3.53 -5.77
N THR A 66 -5.88 -2.72 -6.04
CA THR A 66 -6.01 -1.94 -7.28
C THR A 66 -6.32 -0.48 -6.93
N ASN A 67 -6.49 0.36 -7.95
CA ASN A 67 -6.82 1.77 -7.77
C ASN A 67 -7.79 2.28 -8.84
N ASP A 68 -8.26 3.51 -8.66
CA ASP A 68 -9.26 4.17 -9.51
C ASP A 68 -8.77 4.61 -10.90
N ARG A 69 -7.50 4.39 -11.23
CA ARG A 69 -6.89 4.81 -12.50
C ARG A 69 -6.40 3.67 -13.39
N ASP A 70 -5.91 2.59 -12.79
CA ASP A 70 -5.13 1.57 -13.51
C ASP A 70 -5.92 0.31 -13.88
N GLY A 71 -7.26 0.37 -13.75
CA GLY A 71 -8.16 -0.73 -14.08
C GLY A 71 -7.81 -2.01 -13.31
N ASP A 72 -7.54 -3.09 -14.04
CA ASP A 72 -7.26 -4.41 -13.45
C ASP A 72 -5.80 -4.59 -12.98
N ARG A 73 -4.95 -3.55 -13.08
CA ARG A 73 -3.57 -3.63 -12.62
C ARG A 73 -3.52 -3.79 -11.11
N SER A 74 -2.95 -4.90 -10.66
CA SER A 74 -2.70 -5.17 -9.25
C SER A 74 -1.36 -4.60 -8.77
N PHE A 75 -1.34 -4.10 -7.53
CA PHE A 75 -0.14 -3.60 -6.85
C PHE A 75 0.21 -4.50 -5.66
N PRO A 76 1.50 -4.69 -5.35
CA PRO A 76 1.90 -5.56 -4.23
C PRO A 76 1.66 -4.91 -2.86
N TYR A 77 1.73 -3.58 -2.78
CA TYR A 77 1.48 -2.79 -1.58
C TYR A 77 1.21 -1.32 -1.94
N PHE A 78 0.66 -0.55 -1.00
CA PHE A 78 0.50 0.90 -1.09
C PHE A 78 1.15 1.58 0.12
N HIS A 79 1.77 2.73 -0.10
CA HIS A 79 2.48 3.51 0.92
C HIS A 79 1.70 4.78 1.28
N PHE A 80 1.18 4.84 2.51
CA PHE A 80 0.37 5.96 3.03
C PHE A 80 1.15 7.24 3.36
N TYR A 81 2.37 7.46 2.83
CA TYR A 81 3.25 8.54 3.32
C TYR A 81 2.61 9.92 3.18
N CYS A 82 2.09 10.21 2.00
CA CYS A 82 1.53 11.50 1.66
C CYS A 82 0.28 11.79 2.51
N TRP A 83 -0.66 10.85 2.58
CA TRP A 83 -1.86 10.99 3.42
C TRP A 83 -1.54 11.08 4.90
N LYS A 84 -0.61 10.26 5.41
CA LYS A 84 -0.17 10.30 6.82
C LYS A 84 0.43 11.67 7.18
N ARG A 85 1.24 12.25 6.29
CA ARG A 85 1.91 13.53 6.52
C ARG A 85 0.95 14.72 6.39
N ASN A 86 -0.02 14.62 5.48
CA ASN A 86 -0.89 15.74 5.11
C ASN A 86 -2.29 15.58 5.72
N GLU A 87 -3.19 14.85 5.06
CA GLU A 87 -4.61 14.78 5.41
C GLU A 87 -4.86 14.14 6.78
N TRP A 88 -4.28 12.97 7.03
CA TRP A 88 -4.53 12.20 8.25
C TRP A 88 -3.87 12.81 9.48
N SER A 89 -2.87 13.67 9.31
CA SER A 89 -2.26 14.42 10.43
C SER A 89 -3.26 15.34 11.16
N ARG A 90 -4.38 15.67 10.51
CA ARG A 90 -5.43 16.55 11.01
C ARG A 90 -6.71 15.81 11.39
N MET A 91 -6.75 14.50 11.20
CA MET A 91 -7.94 13.69 11.47
C MET A 91 -7.94 13.17 12.91
N ALA A 92 -9.13 12.91 13.43
CA ALA A 92 -9.28 12.17 14.67
C ALA A 92 -8.85 10.70 14.46
N GLU A 93 -8.28 10.09 15.49
CA GLU A 93 -7.99 8.66 15.45
C GLU A 93 -9.30 7.86 15.38
N PRO A 94 -9.43 6.91 14.44
CA PRO A 94 -10.61 6.06 14.36
C PRO A 94 -10.67 5.09 15.55
N ASP A 95 -11.88 4.63 15.88
CA ASP A 95 -12.10 3.61 16.90
C ASP A 95 -11.29 2.33 16.55
N PRO A 96 -10.42 1.84 17.46
CA PRO A 96 -9.64 0.63 17.24
C PRO A 96 -10.46 -0.61 16.89
N GLU A 97 -11.66 -0.76 17.46
CA GLU A 97 -12.49 -1.94 17.16
C GLU A 97 -13.10 -1.84 15.75
N TYR A 98 -13.53 -0.64 15.34
CA TYR A 98 -13.94 -0.39 13.95
C TYR A 98 -12.82 -0.71 12.95
N VAL A 99 -11.59 -0.29 13.24
CA VAL A 99 -10.43 -0.57 12.37
C VAL A 99 -10.17 -2.07 12.28
N LYS A 100 -10.26 -2.79 13.41
CA LYS A 100 -10.07 -4.24 13.47
C LYS A 100 -11.16 -4.99 12.70
N ASP A 101 -12.42 -4.60 12.86
CA ASP A 101 -13.55 -5.18 12.13
C ASP A 101 -13.42 -4.95 10.63
N LEU A 102 -13.06 -3.73 10.23
CA LEU A 102 -12.85 -3.36 8.83
C LEU A 102 -11.68 -4.14 8.20
N ALA A 103 -10.56 -4.28 8.92
CA ALA A 103 -9.40 -5.03 8.45
C ALA A 103 -9.68 -6.52 8.25
N ALA A 104 -10.67 -7.08 8.96
CA ALA A 104 -11.11 -8.46 8.80
C ALA A 104 -12.03 -8.68 7.58
N LYS A 105 -12.57 -7.61 6.98
CA LYS A 105 -13.44 -7.72 5.79
C LYS A 105 -12.65 -8.13 4.55
N PRO A 106 -13.27 -8.89 3.63
CA PRO A 106 -12.62 -9.28 2.38
C PRO A 106 -12.42 -8.10 1.44
N ALA A 107 -13.14 -7.00 1.63
CA ALA A 107 -13.08 -5.81 0.81
C ALA A 107 -13.18 -4.52 1.61
N TRP A 108 -12.32 -3.56 1.27
CA TRP A 108 -12.34 -2.19 1.82
C TRP A 108 -11.67 -1.22 0.86
N ILE A 109 -12.04 0.06 1.01
CA ILE A 109 -11.54 1.17 0.21
C ILE A 109 -10.67 2.03 1.12
N ILE A 110 -9.65 2.65 0.55
CA ILE A 110 -8.90 3.70 1.21
C ILE A 110 -8.70 4.93 0.32
N ASP A 111 -8.88 6.10 0.92
CA ASP A 111 -8.59 7.38 0.31
C ASP A 111 -8.04 8.39 1.33
N ALA A 112 -7.96 9.66 0.92
CA ALA A 112 -7.50 10.77 1.75
C ALA A 112 -8.29 10.97 3.07
N THR A 113 -9.50 10.40 3.17
CA THR A 113 -10.38 10.44 4.35
C THR A 113 -10.27 9.20 5.23
N GLY A 114 -9.38 8.26 4.90
CA GLY A 114 -9.12 7.05 5.69
C GLY A 114 -9.74 5.78 5.09
N PHE A 115 -9.97 4.78 5.95
CA PHE A 115 -10.45 3.45 5.56
C PHE A 115 -11.97 3.35 5.63
N ILE A 116 -12.58 2.79 4.58
CA ILE A 116 -14.02 2.68 4.40
C ILE A 116 -14.37 1.24 4.02
N GLY A 117 -15.48 0.71 4.55
CA GLY A 117 -16.02 -0.58 4.11
C GLY A 117 -16.40 -0.54 2.63
N ASP A 118 -16.07 -1.61 1.89
CA ASP A 118 -16.58 -1.79 0.54
C ASP A 118 -17.84 -2.66 0.63
N GLU A 119 -19.00 -2.09 0.26
CA GLU A 119 -20.28 -2.81 0.23
C GLU A 119 -20.60 -3.39 -1.17
N SER A 120 -19.65 -3.30 -2.10
CA SER A 120 -19.78 -3.74 -3.50
C SER A 120 -19.77 -5.26 -3.68
#